data_AF-A0A6N7P6F6-F1
#
_entry.id   AF-A0A6N7P6F6-F1
#
_cell.length_a   1.000
_cell.length_b   1.000
_cell.length_c   1.000
_cell.angle_alpha   90.00
_cell.angle_beta   90.00
_cell.angle_gamma   90.00
#
_symmetry.space_group_name_H-M   'P 1'
#
loop_
_entity.id
_entity.type
_entity.pdbx_description
1 polymer ?
#
loop_
_entity_poly.entity_id
_entity_poly.type
_entity_poly.pdbx_seq_one_letter_code
_entity_poly.pdbx_strand_id
1 'polypeptide(L)'
;IGPTGVGKTEIARRLAKLANAPFIKVEATKFTEVGYVGKEVDSIIRDLTDSAIKMVRVQAIEKNRYRAEEMAEERILDVLIPPA
;
A
#
# COMPACT_ATOMS: atom_id res chain seq x y z
N ILE A 1 0.74 -14.73 22.47
CA ILE A 1 1.22 -14.37 23.82
C ILE A 1 2.72 -14.65 23.86
N GLY A 2 3.54 -13.75 24.39
CA GLY A 2 5.00 -13.92 24.43
C GLY A 2 5.72 -12.59 24.66
N PRO A 3 7.00 -12.60 25.10
CA PRO A 3 7.73 -11.38 25.46
C PRO A 3 7.99 -10.48 24.23
N THR A 4 8.35 -9.23 24.45
CA THR A 4 8.76 -8.32 23.38
C THR A 4 9.99 -8.87 22.65
N GLY A 5 10.18 -8.50 21.37
CA GLY A 5 11.34 -8.93 20.59
C GLY A 5 11.29 -10.34 20.00
N VAL A 6 10.35 -11.22 20.37
CA VAL A 6 10.25 -12.59 19.82
C VAL A 6 9.69 -12.70 18.39
N GLY A 7 9.60 -11.59 17.66
CA GLY A 7 9.17 -11.60 16.25
C GLY A 7 7.67 -11.68 15.98
N LYS A 8 6.79 -11.51 16.97
CA LYS A 8 5.32 -11.57 16.79
C LYS A 8 4.81 -10.70 15.61
N THR A 9 5.27 -9.46 15.55
CA THR A 9 4.90 -8.52 14.47
C THR A 9 5.47 -8.95 13.13
N GLU A 10 6.68 -9.52 13.13
CA GLU A 10 7.36 -9.95 11.91
C GLU A 10 6.70 -11.18 11.30
N ILE A 11 6.23 -12.12 12.13
CA ILE A 11 5.43 -13.26 11.68
C ILE A 11 4.16 -12.78 10.97
N ALA A 12 3.41 -11.85 11.57
CA ALA A 12 2.20 -11.32 10.95
C ALA A 12 2.48 -10.55 9.65
N ARG A 13 3.52 -9.71 9.64
CA ARG A 13 3.95 -8.96 8.45
C ARG A 13 4.34 -9.88 7.30
N ARG A 14 5.14 -10.92 7.58
CA ARG A 14 5.59 -11.87 6.56
C ARG A 14 4.44 -12.72 6.04
N LEU A 15 3.52 -13.13 6.91
CA LEU A 15 2.33 -13.86 6.50
C LEU A 15 1.48 -13.03 5.53
N ALA A 16 1.23 -11.75 5.85
CA ALA A 16 0.48 -10.87 4.94
C ALA A 16 1.19 -10.67 3.60
N LYS A 17 2.52 -10.51 3.60
CA LYS A 17 3.31 -10.43 2.36
C LYS A 17 3.22 -11.71 1.54
N LEU A 18 3.30 -12.88 2.18
CA LEU A 18 3.19 -14.18 1.51
C LEU A 18 1.80 -14.40 0.89
N ALA A 19 0.75 -13.98 1.59
CA ALA A 19 -0.62 -14.06 1.11
C ALA A 19 -1.00 -12.92 0.13
N ASN A 20 -0.06 -12.01 -0.18
CA ASN A 20 -0.31 -10.79 -0.96
C ASN A 20 -1.53 -9.99 -0.44
N ALA A 21 -1.61 -9.85 0.88
CA ALA A 21 -2.71 -9.21 1.59
C ALA A 21 -2.31 -7.84 2.16
N PRO A 22 -3.22 -6.86 2.20
CA PRO A 22 -2.97 -5.59 2.86
C PRO A 22 -2.74 -5.81 4.37
N PHE A 23 -1.83 -5.01 4.95
CA PHE A 23 -1.43 -5.16 6.35
C PHE A 23 -1.25 -3.81 7.03
N ILE A 24 -1.66 -3.73 8.29
CA ILE A 24 -1.44 -2.58 9.15
C ILE A 24 -1.05 -3.01 10.57
N LYS A 25 -0.14 -2.26 11.20
CA LYS A 25 0.20 -2.39 12.62
C LYS A 25 -0.40 -1.21 13.38
N VAL A 26 -1.28 -1.48 14.33
CA VAL A 26 -1.85 -0.47 15.22
C VAL A 26 -1.61 -0.84 16.68
N GLU A 27 -1.44 0.15 17.54
CA GLU A 27 -1.25 -0.03 18.99
C GLU A 27 -2.58 0.21 19.70
N ALA A 28 -2.99 -0.74 20.54
CA ALA A 28 -4.31 -0.71 21.20
C ALA A 28 -4.46 0.47 22.17
N THR A 29 -3.37 0.90 22.81
CA THR A 29 -3.38 2.03 23.76
C THR A 29 -3.81 3.34 23.12
N LYS A 30 -3.62 3.48 21.79
CA LYS A 30 -4.06 4.67 21.03
C LYS A 30 -5.57 4.91 21.05
N PHE A 31 -6.37 3.90 21.41
CA PHE A 31 -7.83 3.99 21.43
C PHE A 31 -8.42 4.00 22.85
N THR A 32 -7.58 3.84 23.88
CA THR A 32 -8.01 3.81 25.28
C THR A 32 -7.48 4.98 26.09
N GLU A 33 -6.52 5.75 25.57
CA GLU A 33 -6.02 6.96 26.22
C GLU A 33 -7.10 8.05 26.17
N VAL A 34 -7.55 8.46 27.36
CA VAL A 34 -8.64 9.40 27.59
C VAL A 34 -8.29 10.75 26.94
N GLY A 35 -9.03 11.12 25.89
CA GLY A 35 -8.98 12.46 25.30
C GLY A 35 -8.27 12.55 23.95
N TYR A 36 -8.84 11.98 22.89
CA TYR A 36 -8.66 12.55 21.55
C TYR A 36 -9.92 12.31 20.71
N VAL A 37 -10.58 13.39 20.32
CA VAL A 37 -11.80 13.41 19.47
C VAL A 37 -11.49 13.01 18.00
N GLY A 38 -10.31 12.44 17.71
CA GLY A 38 -9.76 12.39 16.34
C GLY A 38 -9.42 11.01 15.76
N LYS A 39 -9.31 9.93 16.54
CA LYS A 39 -9.00 8.59 16.01
C LYS A 39 -9.90 7.52 16.60
N GLU A 40 -11.08 7.40 16.00
CA GLU A 40 -12.02 6.31 16.24
C GLU A 40 -11.43 4.98 15.73
N VAL A 41 -11.91 3.86 16.29
CA VAL A 41 -11.50 2.49 15.88
C VAL A 41 -11.65 2.28 14.36
N ASP A 42 -12.59 2.98 13.73
CA ASP A 42 -12.82 2.98 12.29
C ASP A 42 -11.61 3.46 11.47
N SER A 43 -10.68 4.21 12.07
CA SER A 43 -9.44 4.61 11.41
C SER A 43 -8.58 3.40 11.05
N ILE A 44 -8.66 2.30 11.81
CA ILE A 44 -7.92 1.05 11.52
C ILE A 44 -8.33 0.50 10.16
N ILE A 45 -9.64 0.50 9.87
CA ILE A 45 -10.19 -0.02 8.61
C ILE A 45 -9.89 0.94 7.46
N ARG A 46 -9.97 2.26 7.70
CA ARG A 46 -9.60 3.27 6.69
C ARG A 46 -8.13 3.12 6.27
N ASP A 47 -7.22 3.08 7.25
CA ASP A 47 -5.79 2.94 6.96
C ASP A 47 -5.46 1.59 6.28
N LEU A 48 -6.17 0.51 6.64
CA LEU A 48 -6.03 -0.79 5.97
C LEU A 48 -6.51 -0.73 4.51
N THR A 49 -7.62 -0.03 4.26
CA THR A 49 -8.18 0.17 2.93
C THR A 49 -7.23 0.99 2.06
N ASP A 50 -6.65 2.07 2.59
CA ASP A 50 -5.65 2.87 1.89
C ASP A 50 -4.41 2.05 1.52
N SER A 51 -3.97 1.17 2.43
CA SER A 51 -2.88 0.22 2.17
C SER A 51 -3.23 -0.74 1.03
N ALA A 52 -4.47 -1.26 1.00
CA ALA A 52 -4.95 -2.11 -0.08
C ALA A 52 -4.99 -1.39 -1.43
N ILE A 53 -5.51 -0.15 -1.47
CA ILE A 53 -5.55 0.68 -2.68
C ILE A 53 -4.13 0.90 -3.21
N LYS A 54 -3.19 1.27 -2.33
CA LYS A 54 -1.79 1.45 -2.71
C LYS A 54 -1.18 0.17 -3.29
N MET A 55 -1.45 -0.97 -2.67
CA MET A 55 -0.96 -2.28 -3.13
C MET A 55 -1.48 -2.61 -4.54
N VAL A 56 -2.79 -2.49 -4.76
CA VAL A 56 -3.41 -2.75 -6.08
C VAL A 56 -2.91 -1.76 -7.13
N ARG A 57 -2.74 -0.49 -6.76
CA ARG A 57 -2.21 0.53 -7.66
C ARG A 57 -0.81 0.19 -8.15
N VAL A 58 0.09 -0.22 -7.25
CA VAL A 58 1.45 -0.64 -7.65
C VAL A 58 1.41 -1.87 -8.54
N GLN A 59 0.58 -2.87 -8.20
CA GLN A 59 0.41 -4.06 -9.06
C GLN A 59 -0.11 -3.72 -10.45
N ALA A 60 -1.06 -2.78 -10.56
CA ALA A 60 -1.60 -2.32 -11.83
C ALA A 60 -0.56 -1.53 -12.64
N ILE A 61 0.25 -0.69 -11.98
CA ILE A 61 1.37 0.03 -12.61
C ILE A 61 2.36 -0.97 -13.19
N GLU A 62 2.85 -1.92 -12.40
CA GLU A 62 3.81 -2.91 -12.88
C GLU A 62 3.23 -3.76 -14.02
N LYS A 63 1.96 -4.17 -13.91
CA LYS A 63 1.28 -4.93 -14.97
C LYS A 63 1.18 -4.16 -16.28
N ASN A 64 0.96 -2.85 -16.22
CA ASN A 64 0.76 -2.01 -17.39
C ASN A 64 2.02 -1.25 -17.83
N ARG A 65 3.14 -1.45 -17.12
CA ARG A 65 4.36 -0.65 -17.28
C ARG A 65 4.89 -0.67 -18.71
N TYR A 66 5.04 -1.86 -19.29
CA TYR A 66 5.56 -2.02 -20.64
C TYR A 66 4.73 -1.27 -21.68
N ARG A 67 3.41 -1.47 -21.65
CA ARG A 67 2.48 -0.78 -22.56
C ARG A 67 2.48 0.74 -22.35
N ALA A 68 2.58 1.18 -21.10
CA ALA A 68 2.64 2.60 -20.79
C ALA A 68 3.96 3.24 -21.27
N GLU A 69 5.09 2.53 -21.16
CA GLU A 69 6.40 2.95 -21.67
C GLU A 69 6.37 3.06 -23.20
N GLU A 70 5.89 2.02 -23.91
CA GLU A 70 5.77 2.00 -25.37
C GLU A 70 4.91 3.18 -25.89
N MET A 71 3.73 3.39 -25.32
CA MET A 71 2.85 4.49 -25.71
C MET A 71 3.46 5.87 -25.39
N ALA A 72 4.25 5.97 -24.32
CA ALA A 72 4.95 7.21 -23.99
C ALA A 72 6.06 7.50 -25.00
N GLU A 73 6.83 6.49 -25.40
CA GLU A 73 7.87 6.60 -26.42
C GLU A 73 7.28 7.01 -27.77
N GLU A 74 6.23 6.34 -28.23
CA GLU A 74 5.54 6.66 -29.49
C GLU A 74 5.08 8.12 -29.52
N ARG A 75 4.43 8.58 -28.44
CA ARG A 75 3.97 9.96 -28.31
C ARG A 75 5.12 10.98 -28.31
N ILE A 76 6.28 10.61 -27.77
CA ILE A 76 7.47 11.47 -27.81
C ILE A 76 8.03 11.51 -29.24
N LEU A 77 8.07 10.37 -29.93
CA LEU A 77 8.54 10.28 -31.31
C LEU A 77 7.69 11.12 -32.27
N ASP A 78 6.37 11.13 -32.11
CA ASP A 78 5.46 11.98 -32.90
C ASP A 78 5.81 13.48 -32.82
N VAL A 79 6.28 13.94 -31.66
CA VAL A 79 6.68 15.34 -31.45
C VAL A 79 8.08 15.60 -32.03
N LEU A 80 8.98 14.62 -31.95
CA LEU A 80 10.37 14.75 -32.38
C LEU A 80 10.54 14.59 -33.90
N ILE A 81 9.68 13.82 -34.57
CA ILE A 81 9.72 13.58 -36.02
C ILE A 81 8.35 13.92 -36.61
N PRO A 82 8.05 15.20 -36.87
CA PRO A 82 6.78 15.59 -37.45
C PRO A 82 6.60 14.94 -38.83
N PRO A 83 5.40 14.43 -39.18
CA PRO A 83 5.12 13.98 -40.53
C PRO A 83 5.30 15.15 -41.52
N ALA A 84 5.90 14.86 -42.68
CA ALA A 84 6.20 15.81 -43.75
C ALA A 84 4.93 16.41 -44.38
#